data_AF-A0A0U1M4B2-F1
#
_entry.id   AF-A0A0U1M4B2-F1
#
_cell.length_a   1.000
_cell.length_b   1.000
_cell.length_c   1.000
_cell.angle_alpha   90.00
_cell.angle_beta   90.00
_cell.angle_gamma   90.00
#
_symmetry.space_group_name_H-M   'P 1'
#
loop_
_entity.id
_entity.type
_entity.pdbx_description
1 polymer ?
#
loop_
_entity_poly.entity_id
_entity_poly.type
_entity_poly.pdbx_seq_one_letter_code
_entity_poly.pdbx_strand_id
1 'polypeptide(L)'
;MMTFSALMFTSVLLGLALVVNSQIISHGPSAVPASPGSRTLATNDLSTGCGKSPTITSGVYSTTVNGQQRQYTLTLPQNYNPSNPYKLIFGYHWLGGTMNDVVSGSYYSIQPLADNQAIFVAPQGIDNGWANSDGDDITFTDQMLDTLKAGLCIDESKIYSMGWSYGGSMSYALACARPNVFRGVAVMSGANLSGCSAGTQPVAYYGQHGVSDTVLPIDLGRQIRDTFVKDNLCTSQTPQEPAVGSGTHIKTEYSGCSGGHPVWWIAFDGPHEPLATDAGASSPWTPDQIWEFFSQFD
;
A
#
# COMPACT_ATOMS: atom_id res chain seq x y z
N MET A 1 22.11 36.75 -38.31
CA MET A 1 21.52 37.00 -36.98
C MET A 1 21.09 35.65 -36.43
N MET A 2 21.64 35.03 -35.39
CA MET A 2 22.67 35.37 -34.41
C MET A 2 23.51 34.10 -34.19
N THR A 3 24.82 34.27 -34.05
CA THR A 3 25.83 33.24 -33.82
C THR A 3 25.99 32.95 -32.33
N PHE A 4 25.99 31.68 -31.91
CA PHE A 4 26.41 31.27 -30.57
C PHE A 4 27.93 31.12 -30.53
N SER A 5 28.58 31.91 -29.68
CA SER A 5 30.03 31.91 -29.46
C SER A 5 30.37 31.02 -28.27
N ALA A 6 31.35 30.13 -28.44
CA ALA A 6 31.92 29.28 -27.40
C ALA A 6 32.90 30.08 -26.52
N LEU A 7 32.77 30.00 -25.19
CA LEU A 7 33.77 30.50 -24.26
C LEU A 7 34.63 29.37 -23.70
N MET A 8 35.93 29.49 -23.93
CA MET A 8 36.99 28.69 -23.35
C MET A 8 37.20 29.05 -21.87
N PHE A 9 37.38 28.05 -21.01
CA PHE A 9 37.88 28.25 -19.64
C PHE A 9 39.39 28.05 -19.61
N THR A 10 40.13 29.12 -19.29
CA THR A 10 41.55 29.09 -18.93
C THR A 10 41.73 28.82 -17.44
N SER A 11 42.57 27.84 -17.13
CA SER A 11 43.00 27.44 -15.79
C SER A 11 44.03 28.42 -15.20
N VAL A 12 43.84 28.80 -13.94
CA VAL A 12 44.85 29.50 -13.12
C VAL A 12 45.08 28.66 -11.86
N LEU A 13 46.28 28.09 -11.74
CA LEU A 13 46.78 27.52 -10.49
C LEU A 13 47.25 28.66 -9.58
N LEU A 14 46.73 28.71 -8.35
CA LEU A 14 47.34 29.47 -7.27
C LEU A 14 47.61 28.52 -6.09
N GLY A 15 48.89 28.29 -5.81
CA GLY A 15 49.33 27.53 -4.65
C GLY A 15 49.19 28.36 -3.38
N LEU A 16 48.59 27.78 -2.35
CA LEU A 16 48.68 28.28 -0.97
C LEU A 16 49.23 27.16 -0.09
N ALA A 17 50.41 27.39 0.46
CA ALA A 17 50.95 26.63 1.59
C ALA A 17 50.55 27.33 2.88
N LEU A 18 49.99 26.61 3.86
CA LEU A 18 49.88 27.08 5.24
C LEU A 18 49.82 25.91 6.24
N VAL A 19 50.95 25.78 6.94
CA VAL A 19 51.15 25.51 8.38
C VAL A 19 50.14 24.60 9.09
N VAL A 20 50.57 23.38 9.41
CA VAL A 20 49.89 22.46 10.33
C VAL A 20 50.32 22.80 11.76
N ASN A 21 49.37 23.20 12.60
CA ASN A 21 49.58 23.39 14.03
C ASN A 21 49.08 22.13 14.77
N SER A 22 49.99 21.38 15.40
CA SER A 22 49.65 20.18 16.15
C SER A 22 49.11 20.54 17.53
N GLN A 23 47.83 20.24 17.79
CA GLN A 23 47.26 20.24 19.13
C GLN A 23 46.91 18.80 19.53
N ILE A 24 47.53 18.36 20.62
CA ILE A 24 47.33 17.07 21.27
C ILE A 24 46.00 17.12 22.01
N ILE A 25 45.03 16.27 21.65
CA ILE A 25 43.80 16.06 22.42
C ILE A 25 43.88 14.70 23.10
N SER A 26 43.85 14.72 24.43
CA SER A 26 43.85 13.56 25.32
C SER A 26 42.57 12.74 25.17
N HIS A 27 42.72 11.42 25.00
CA HIS A 27 41.62 10.47 24.89
C HIS A 27 41.07 10.12 26.29
N GLY A 28 39.80 10.47 26.55
CA GLY A 28 39.02 9.90 27.65
C GLY A 28 38.47 8.50 27.29
N PRO A 29 38.09 7.68 28.28
CA PRO A 29 37.74 6.28 28.03
C PRO A 29 36.45 6.18 27.20
N SER A 30 36.54 5.42 26.10
CA SER A 30 35.42 5.11 25.21
C SER A 30 34.32 4.36 25.94
N ALA A 31 33.12 4.94 25.99
CA ALA A 31 31.91 4.21 26.32
C ALA A 31 31.62 3.21 25.20
N VAL A 32 31.60 1.93 25.54
CA VAL A 32 31.19 0.84 24.65
C VAL A 32 29.70 1.01 24.34
N PRO A 33 29.26 1.08 23.07
CA PRO A 33 27.85 1.11 22.77
C PRO A 33 27.24 -0.26 23.11
N ALA A 34 26.19 -0.22 23.93
CA ALA A 34 25.45 -1.41 24.34
C ALA A 34 24.87 -2.15 23.13
N SER A 35 24.92 -3.48 23.20
CA SER A 35 24.31 -4.42 22.25
C SER A 35 22.81 -4.09 22.05
N PRO A 36 22.24 -4.22 20.83
CA PRO A 36 20.81 -4.06 20.64
C PRO A 36 20.10 -5.26 21.28
N GLY A 37 19.64 -5.08 22.52
CA GLY A 37 18.71 -5.99 23.17
C GLY A 37 17.36 -6.01 22.43
N SER A 38 16.73 -7.18 22.44
CA SER A 38 15.40 -7.43 21.90
C SER A 38 14.43 -6.29 22.19
N ARG A 39 13.86 -5.69 21.14
CA ARG A 39 12.71 -4.79 21.29
C ARG A 39 11.52 -5.62 21.73
N THR A 40 11.10 -5.44 22.98
CA THR A 40 9.71 -5.65 23.37
C THR A 40 8.86 -4.75 22.46
N LEU A 41 7.89 -5.32 21.73
CA LEU A 41 6.94 -4.57 20.91
C LEU A 41 6.32 -3.47 21.79
N ALA A 42 6.52 -2.21 21.41
CA ALA A 42 6.04 -1.08 22.20
C ALA A 42 4.52 -1.02 22.11
N THR A 43 3.87 -0.70 23.22
CA THR A 43 2.43 -0.43 23.38
C THR A 43 1.94 0.83 22.63
N ASN A 44 2.66 1.28 21.59
CA ASN A 44 2.48 2.60 20.98
C ASN A 44 1.72 2.60 19.65
N ASP A 45 1.44 1.43 19.06
CA ASP A 45 0.76 1.35 17.76
C ASP A 45 -0.69 0.84 17.89
N LEU A 46 -1.30 0.97 19.07
CA LEU A 46 -2.71 0.63 19.29
C LEU A 46 -3.59 1.86 19.22
N SER A 47 -4.74 1.71 18.56
CA SER A 47 -5.71 2.79 18.44
C SER A 47 -6.32 3.18 19.79
N THR A 48 -6.77 4.44 19.87
CA THR A 48 -7.37 4.99 21.09
C THR A 48 -8.69 4.32 21.51
N GLY A 49 -9.32 3.54 20.64
CA GLY A 49 -10.48 2.70 20.94
C GLY A 49 -10.15 1.39 21.66
N CYS A 50 -8.88 0.97 21.72
CA CYS A 50 -8.48 -0.24 22.44
C CYS A 50 -8.84 -0.20 23.93
N GLY A 51 -9.37 -1.31 24.42
CA GLY A 51 -9.81 -1.49 25.81
C GLY A 51 -11.12 -0.76 26.18
N LYS A 52 -11.76 -0.04 25.24
CA LYS A 52 -13.01 0.70 25.48
C LYS A 52 -14.21 -0.02 24.87
N SER A 53 -15.41 0.23 25.41
CA SER A 53 -16.64 -0.20 24.75
C SER A 53 -16.71 0.39 23.33
N PRO A 54 -17.00 -0.41 22.29
CA PRO A 54 -17.02 0.07 20.93
C PRO A 54 -18.09 1.15 20.75
N THR A 55 -17.73 2.27 20.13
CA THR A 55 -18.67 3.36 19.82
C THR A 55 -19.25 3.24 18.40
N ILE A 56 -18.77 2.27 17.64
CA ILE A 56 -19.19 1.97 16.27
C ILE A 56 -19.22 0.45 16.08
N THR A 57 -20.12 -0.06 15.25
CA THR A 57 -20.35 -1.50 15.04
C THR A 57 -20.48 -1.80 13.55
N SER A 58 -20.65 -3.06 13.14
CA SER A 58 -20.95 -3.37 11.74
C SER A 58 -22.20 -2.61 11.27
N GLY A 59 -22.15 -2.04 10.06
CA GLY A 59 -23.25 -1.23 9.52
C GLY A 59 -22.82 -0.32 8.38
N VAL A 60 -23.79 0.42 7.83
CA VAL A 60 -23.56 1.46 6.82
C VAL A 60 -23.50 2.82 7.52
N TYR A 61 -22.46 3.59 7.22
CA TYR A 61 -22.20 4.89 7.82
C TYR A 61 -22.16 5.96 6.74
N SER A 62 -22.59 7.17 7.11
CA SER A 62 -22.50 8.36 6.27
C SER A 62 -21.59 9.40 6.92
N THR A 63 -20.82 10.11 6.12
CA THR A 63 -20.05 11.29 6.53
C THR A 63 -20.14 12.37 5.45
N THR A 64 -19.66 13.57 5.75
CA THR A 64 -19.54 14.66 4.78
C THR A 64 -18.07 14.98 4.57
N VAL A 65 -17.62 14.88 3.32
CA VAL A 65 -16.26 15.23 2.89
C VAL A 65 -16.37 16.38 1.92
N ASN A 66 -15.78 17.52 2.26
CA ASN A 66 -15.78 18.73 1.41
C ASN A 66 -17.17 19.12 0.87
N GLY A 67 -18.19 18.99 1.72
CA GLY A 67 -19.58 19.32 1.39
C GLY A 67 -20.35 18.22 0.64
N GLN A 68 -19.71 17.10 0.31
CA GLN A 68 -20.36 15.95 -0.34
C GLN A 68 -20.66 14.84 0.67
N GLN A 69 -21.86 14.26 0.58
CA GLN A 69 -22.23 13.10 1.38
C GLN A 69 -21.52 11.85 0.84
N ARG A 70 -20.81 11.14 1.72
CA ARG A 70 -20.08 9.91 1.43
C ARG A 70 -20.60 8.79 2.32
N GLN A 71 -20.50 7.55 1.85
CA GLN A 71 -20.93 6.37 2.59
C GLN A 71 -19.88 5.26 2.58
N TYR A 72 -19.89 4.43 3.61
CA TYR A 72 -19.08 3.21 3.67
C TYR A 72 -19.79 2.14 4.49
N THR A 73 -19.49 0.88 4.17
CA THR A 73 -19.87 -0.27 5.00
C THR A 73 -18.69 -0.64 5.90
N LEU A 74 -18.97 -0.81 7.20
CA LEU A 74 -18.05 -1.37 8.19
C LEU A 74 -18.48 -2.80 8.53
N THR A 75 -17.53 -3.72 8.57
CA THR A 75 -17.74 -5.11 8.98
C THR A 75 -16.73 -5.49 10.04
N LEU A 76 -17.21 -5.65 11.28
CA LEU A 76 -16.42 -6.18 12.39
C LEU A 76 -16.38 -7.72 12.35
N PRO A 77 -15.33 -8.33 12.91
CA PRO A 77 -15.30 -9.75 13.23
C PRO A 77 -16.52 -10.20 14.03
N GLN A 78 -16.92 -11.45 13.84
CA GLN A 78 -17.87 -12.10 14.74
C GLN A 78 -17.26 -12.12 16.15
N ASN A 79 -18.06 -11.75 17.15
CA ASN A 79 -17.62 -11.67 18.55
C ASN A 79 -16.45 -10.68 18.78
N TYR A 80 -16.46 -9.54 18.09
CA TYR A 80 -15.50 -8.45 18.30
C TYR A 80 -15.22 -8.19 19.79
N ASN A 81 -13.94 -8.18 20.17
CA ASN A 81 -13.46 -7.97 21.52
C ASN A 81 -12.58 -6.71 21.57
N PRO A 82 -12.96 -5.66 22.33
CA PRO A 82 -12.19 -4.42 22.39
C PRO A 82 -10.80 -4.56 23.02
N SER A 83 -10.47 -5.70 23.63
CA SER A 83 -9.13 -5.98 24.16
C SER A 83 -8.22 -6.66 23.14
N ASN A 84 -8.74 -7.05 21.97
CA ASN A 84 -7.96 -7.63 20.89
C ASN A 84 -7.65 -6.57 19.83
N PRO A 85 -6.37 -6.28 19.54
CA PRO A 85 -5.99 -5.46 18.39
C PRO A 85 -6.29 -6.19 17.08
N TYR A 86 -7.08 -5.58 16.20
CA TYR A 86 -7.43 -6.16 14.90
C TYR A 86 -6.65 -5.50 13.76
N LYS A 87 -6.37 -6.28 12.69
CA LYS A 87 -5.98 -5.72 11.39
C LYS A 87 -7.14 -4.85 10.86
N LEU A 88 -6.83 -3.78 10.14
CA LEU A 88 -7.84 -2.98 9.43
C LEU A 88 -7.60 -3.06 7.93
N ILE A 89 -8.61 -3.50 7.16
CA ILE A 89 -8.49 -3.70 5.71
C ILE A 89 -9.58 -2.91 4.98
N PHE A 90 -9.16 -1.97 4.13
CA PHE A 90 -10.05 -1.26 3.21
C PHE A 90 -10.14 -2.01 1.87
N GLY A 91 -11.37 -2.25 1.38
CA GLY A 91 -11.66 -2.81 0.07
C GLY A 91 -12.35 -1.80 -0.84
N TYR A 92 -11.66 -1.33 -1.87
CA TYR A 92 -12.15 -0.32 -2.82
C TYR A 92 -12.72 -0.96 -4.07
N HIS A 93 -13.95 -0.59 -4.46
CA HIS A 93 -14.63 -1.12 -5.63
C HIS A 93 -14.05 -0.61 -6.96
N TRP A 94 -14.34 -1.31 -8.06
CA TRP A 94 -13.97 -0.93 -9.42
C TRP A 94 -14.91 0.16 -10.00
N LEU A 95 -14.61 0.70 -11.18
CA LEU A 95 -15.47 1.68 -11.85
C LEU A 95 -16.87 1.08 -12.11
N GLY A 96 -17.91 1.77 -11.66
CA GLY A 96 -19.30 1.34 -11.80
C GLY A 96 -19.78 0.34 -10.73
N GLY A 97 -18.86 -0.25 -9.97
CA GLY A 97 -19.18 -1.04 -8.78
C GLY A 97 -19.54 -0.17 -7.58
N THR A 98 -19.87 -0.82 -6.47
CA THR A 98 -20.31 -0.17 -5.23
C THR A 98 -19.69 -0.83 -4.00
N MET A 99 -19.80 -0.17 -2.84
CA MET A 99 -19.42 -0.76 -1.56
C MET A 99 -20.16 -2.09 -1.27
N ASN A 100 -21.40 -2.24 -1.77
CA ASN A 100 -22.20 -3.45 -1.59
C ASN A 100 -21.65 -4.62 -2.42
N ASP A 101 -21.06 -4.34 -3.59
CA ASP A 101 -20.44 -5.37 -4.42
C ASP A 101 -19.18 -5.92 -3.74
N VAL A 102 -18.38 -5.04 -3.11
CA VAL A 102 -17.22 -5.45 -2.31
C VAL A 102 -17.65 -6.32 -1.11
N VAL A 103 -18.69 -5.90 -0.39
CA VAL A 103 -19.23 -6.65 0.77
C VAL A 103 -19.78 -8.01 0.33
N SER A 104 -20.57 -8.06 -0.75
CA SER A 104 -21.14 -9.32 -1.25
C SER A 104 -20.09 -10.27 -1.80
N GLY A 105 -18.99 -9.74 -2.35
CA GLY A 105 -17.79 -10.48 -2.71
C GLY A 105 -16.90 -10.87 -1.52
N SER A 106 -17.35 -10.68 -0.28
CA SER A 106 -16.56 -10.96 0.95
C SER A 106 -15.19 -10.28 0.94
N TYR A 107 -15.16 -9.03 0.46
CA TYR A 107 -13.94 -8.22 0.29
C TYR A 107 -12.91 -8.94 -0.58
N TYR A 108 -13.29 -9.25 -1.83
CA TYR A 108 -12.45 -10.02 -2.77
C TYR A 108 -12.03 -11.39 -2.21
N SER A 109 -12.96 -12.05 -1.52
CA SER A 109 -12.77 -13.36 -0.87
C SER A 109 -11.71 -13.38 0.24
N ILE A 110 -11.25 -12.23 0.74
CA ILE A 110 -10.27 -12.15 1.84
C ILE A 110 -10.92 -12.35 3.20
N GLN A 111 -12.17 -11.92 3.38
CA GLN A 111 -12.83 -11.96 4.69
C GLN A 111 -12.86 -13.38 5.33
N PRO A 112 -13.15 -14.47 4.60
CA PRO A 112 -13.10 -15.82 5.17
C PRO A 112 -11.69 -16.26 5.59
N LEU A 113 -10.64 -15.82 4.88
CA LEU A 113 -9.24 -16.15 5.20
C LEU A 113 -8.76 -15.44 6.47
N ALA A 114 -9.34 -14.28 6.77
CA ALA A 114 -8.98 -13.51 7.94
C ALA A 114 -9.41 -14.14 9.27
N ASP A 115 -10.27 -15.15 9.27
CA ASP A 115 -10.71 -15.90 10.46
C ASP A 115 -11.00 -15.02 11.70
N ASN A 116 -11.83 -13.98 11.51
CA ASN A 116 -12.19 -13.00 12.54
C ASN A 116 -11.02 -12.16 13.12
N GLN A 117 -9.86 -12.09 12.45
CA GLN A 117 -8.71 -11.30 12.88
C GLN A 117 -8.62 -9.90 12.24
N ALA A 118 -9.57 -9.55 11.37
CA ALA A 118 -9.57 -8.28 10.65
C ALA A 118 -10.94 -7.57 10.68
N ILE A 119 -10.89 -6.25 10.82
CA ILE A 119 -11.99 -5.34 10.54
C ILE A 119 -11.92 -4.95 9.07
N PHE A 120 -13.05 -4.99 8.38
CA PHE A 120 -13.15 -4.64 6.97
C PHE A 120 -13.98 -3.39 6.74
N VAL A 121 -13.58 -2.59 5.75
CA VAL A 121 -14.28 -1.36 5.36
C VAL A 121 -14.43 -1.33 3.84
N ALA A 122 -15.64 -1.11 3.34
CA ALA A 122 -15.93 -0.91 1.92
C ALA A 122 -16.45 0.52 1.70
N PRO A 123 -15.62 1.45 1.21
CA PRO A 123 -16.05 2.82 0.94
C PRO A 123 -16.80 2.94 -0.39
N GLN A 124 -17.72 3.90 -0.49
CA GLN A 124 -18.43 4.24 -1.72
C GLN A 124 -17.79 5.44 -2.43
N GLY A 125 -17.34 5.23 -3.66
CA GLY A 125 -16.81 6.24 -4.56
C GLY A 125 -17.89 7.19 -5.09
N ILE A 126 -17.51 8.42 -5.40
CA ILE A 126 -18.39 9.41 -6.05
C ILE A 126 -18.63 8.94 -7.49
N ASP A 127 -19.88 8.96 -7.95
CA ASP A 127 -20.28 8.46 -9.27
C ASP A 127 -19.77 7.04 -9.58
N ASN A 128 -19.67 6.21 -8.54
CA ASN A 128 -19.07 4.87 -8.59
C ASN A 128 -17.63 4.86 -9.15
N GLY A 129 -16.84 5.89 -8.86
CA GLY A 129 -15.44 5.99 -9.24
C GLY A 129 -14.56 6.65 -8.16
N TRP A 130 -13.27 6.73 -8.46
CA TRP A 130 -12.21 7.21 -7.57
C TRP A 130 -11.36 8.29 -8.25
N ALA A 131 -12.03 9.32 -8.78
CA ALA A 131 -11.35 10.42 -9.45
C ALA A 131 -10.36 11.13 -8.52
N ASN A 132 -10.62 11.08 -7.21
CA ASN A 132 -9.79 11.69 -6.19
C ASN A 132 -9.51 13.17 -6.48
N SER A 133 -10.50 13.86 -7.07
CA SER A 133 -10.46 15.29 -7.35
C SER A 133 -10.12 16.04 -6.08
N ASP A 134 -9.11 16.91 -6.15
CA ASP A 134 -8.61 17.70 -5.01
C ASP A 134 -8.23 16.88 -3.76
N GLY A 135 -8.02 15.56 -3.90
CA GLY A 135 -7.71 14.66 -2.77
C GLY A 135 -8.92 14.24 -1.94
N ASP A 136 -10.15 14.37 -2.47
CA ASP A 136 -11.38 14.07 -1.74
C ASP A 136 -11.46 12.62 -1.26
N ASP A 137 -11.03 11.65 -2.08
CA ASP A 137 -11.11 10.23 -1.72
C ASP A 137 -10.05 9.82 -0.68
N ILE A 138 -8.88 10.49 -0.72
CA ILE A 138 -7.87 10.40 0.33
C ILE A 138 -8.44 10.97 1.64
N THR A 139 -9.02 12.18 1.58
CA THR A 139 -9.62 12.84 2.75
C THR A 139 -10.76 12.00 3.35
N PHE A 140 -11.56 11.37 2.49
CA PHE A 140 -12.61 10.46 2.93
C PHE A 140 -12.02 9.25 3.69
N THR A 141 -10.93 8.69 3.18
CA THR A 141 -10.22 7.58 3.84
C THR A 141 -9.65 7.98 5.19
N ASP A 142 -9.03 9.16 5.28
CA ASP A 142 -8.53 9.69 6.55
C ASP A 142 -9.65 9.87 7.59
N GLN A 143 -10.80 10.43 7.20
CA GLN A 143 -11.94 10.60 8.12
C GLN A 143 -12.52 9.26 8.60
N MET A 144 -12.61 8.26 7.72
CA MET A 144 -12.99 6.91 8.13
C MET A 144 -11.99 6.36 9.14
N LEU A 145 -10.70 6.48 8.85
CA LEU A 145 -9.65 5.98 9.72
C LEU A 145 -9.70 6.62 11.12
N ASP A 146 -9.85 7.94 11.21
CA ASP A 146 -9.98 8.65 12.49
C ASP A 146 -11.19 8.16 13.30
N THR A 147 -12.34 8.02 12.64
CA THR A 147 -13.57 7.52 13.26
C THR A 147 -13.38 6.09 13.81
N LEU A 148 -12.78 5.22 13.00
CA LEU A 148 -12.57 3.81 13.36
C LEU A 148 -11.54 3.66 14.48
N LYS A 149 -10.43 4.40 14.43
CA LYS A 149 -9.39 4.39 15.48
C LYS A 149 -9.90 4.90 16.82
N ALA A 150 -10.84 5.84 16.82
CA ALA A 150 -11.47 6.33 18.03
C ALA A 150 -12.46 5.31 18.62
N GLY A 151 -13.17 4.56 17.77
CA GLY A 151 -14.27 3.69 18.17
C GLY A 151 -13.95 2.20 18.32
N LEU A 152 -12.82 1.72 17.79
CA LEU A 152 -12.44 0.30 17.72
C LEU A 152 -10.99 0.09 18.16
N CYS A 153 -10.63 -1.14 18.51
CA CYS A 153 -9.29 -1.57 18.83
C CYS A 153 -8.60 -2.08 17.56
N ILE A 154 -7.75 -1.22 16.99
CA ILE A 154 -7.04 -1.45 15.74
C ILE A 154 -5.56 -1.45 16.08
N ASP A 155 -4.83 -2.43 15.53
CA ASP A 155 -3.38 -2.37 15.44
C ASP A 155 -3.01 -1.42 14.30
N GLU A 156 -2.59 -0.21 14.64
CA GLU A 156 -2.22 0.84 13.68
C GLU A 156 -1.00 0.45 12.84
N SER A 157 -0.20 -0.53 13.29
CA SER A 157 0.89 -1.09 12.49
C SER A 157 0.39 -2.10 11.44
N LYS A 158 -0.91 -2.44 11.42
CA LYS A 158 -1.53 -3.44 10.55
C LYS A 158 -2.77 -2.90 9.81
N ILE A 159 -2.64 -1.71 9.23
CA ILE A 159 -3.64 -1.09 8.35
C ILE A 159 -3.29 -1.37 6.89
N TYR A 160 -4.24 -1.88 6.12
CA TYR A 160 -4.07 -2.30 4.73
C TYR A 160 -5.14 -1.70 3.82
N SER A 161 -4.78 -1.54 2.54
CA SER A 161 -5.73 -1.14 1.48
C SER A 161 -5.63 -2.10 0.30
N MET A 162 -6.75 -2.47 -0.27
CA MET A 162 -6.82 -3.29 -1.46
C MET A 162 -7.98 -2.88 -2.37
N GLY A 163 -7.86 -3.22 -3.65
CA GLY A 163 -8.93 -2.98 -4.60
C GLY A 163 -8.58 -3.47 -6.00
N TRP A 164 -9.59 -3.51 -6.84
CA TRP A 164 -9.45 -3.92 -8.25
C TRP A 164 -9.73 -2.78 -9.22
N SER A 165 -8.98 -2.72 -10.31
CA SER A 165 -9.16 -1.72 -11.38
C SER A 165 -9.05 -0.29 -10.85
N TYR A 166 -10.11 0.50 -10.93
CA TYR A 166 -10.15 1.83 -10.34
C TYR A 166 -9.96 1.80 -8.81
N GLY A 167 -10.48 0.78 -8.12
CA GLY A 167 -10.25 0.60 -6.69
C GLY A 167 -8.79 0.25 -6.36
N GLY A 168 -8.14 -0.53 -7.23
CA GLY A 168 -6.70 -0.78 -7.13
C GLY A 168 -5.87 0.50 -7.34
N SER A 169 -6.34 1.36 -8.24
CA SER A 169 -5.76 2.69 -8.49
C SER A 169 -5.95 3.62 -7.28
N MET A 170 -7.06 3.49 -6.53
CA MET A 170 -7.26 4.20 -5.27
C MET A 170 -6.33 3.69 -4.17
N SER A 171 -6.14 2.37 -4.04
CA SER A 171 -5.15 1.79 -3.12
C SER A 171 -3.71 2.25 -3.43
N TYR A 172 -3.37 2.36 -4.71
CA TYR A 172 -2.11 2.97 -5.16
C TYR A 172 -1.97 4.43 -4.68
N ALA A 173 -2.99 5.25 -4.90
CA ALA A 173 -3.00 6.66 -4.49
C ALA A 173 -2.85 6.82 -2.97
N LEU A 174 -3.49 5.94 -2.18
CA LEU A 174 -3.38 5.93 -0.72
C LEU A 174 -1.98 5.61 -0.24
N ALA A 175 -1.32 4.61 -0.84
CA ALA A 175 0.06 4.27 -0.50
C ALA A 175 1.01 5.46 -0.76
N CYS A 176 0.86 6.14 -1.91
CA CYS A 176 1.63 7.34 -2.22
C CYS A 176 1.39 8.48 -1.23
N ALA A 177 0.12 8.75 -0.90
CA ALA A 177 -0.27 9.90 -0.10
C ALA A 177 -0.11 9.72 1.41
N ARG A 178 -0.17 8.47 1.90
CA ARG A 178 -0.17 8.09 3.32
C ARG A 178 0.80 6.93 3.61
N PRO A 179 2.09 7.03 3.23
CA PRO A 179 3.02 5.91 3.36
C PRO A 179 3.30 5.50 4.81
N ASN A 180 3.06 6.39 5.78
CA ASN A 180 3.21 6.10 7.21
C ASN A 180 1.93 5.53 7.85
N VAL A 181 0.83 5.39 7.09
CA VAL A 181 -0.45 4.89 7.60
C VAL A 181 -0.66 3.43 7.19
N PHE A 182 -0.44 3.11 5.92
CA PHE A 182 -0.68 1.76 5.42
C PHE A 182 0.58 0.91 5.58
N ARG A 183 0.44 -0.22 6.28
CA ARG A 183 1.50 -1.23 6.40
C ARG A 183 1.81 -1.86 5.06
N GLY A 184 0.79 -2.04 4.23
CA GLY A 184 0.91 -2.47 2.85
C GLY A 184 -0.37 -2.29 2.04
N VAL A 185 -0.26 -2.39 0.72
CA VAL A 185 -1.39 -2.32 -0.20
C VAL A 185 -1.37 -3.47 -1.20
N ALA A 186 -2.56 -3.91 -1.63
CA ALA A 186 -2.75 -4.91 -2.67
C ALA A 186 -3.54 -4.35 -3.86
N VAL A 187 -2.86 -4.16 -4.99
CA VAL A 187 -3.41 -3.59 -6.21
C VAL A 187 -3.68 -4.68 -7.23
N MET A 188 -4.97 -4.94 -7.51
CA MET A 188 -5.39 -5.90 -8.53
C MET A 188 -5.68 -5.16 -9.84
N SER A 189 -4.89 -5.41 -10.88
CA SER A 189 -5.06 -4.88 -12.24
C SER A 189 -5.32 -3.38 -12.27
N GLY A 190 -4.53 -2.62 -11.50
CA GLY A 190 -4.68 -1.16 -11.33
C GLY A 190 -3.72 -0.35 -12.21
N ALA A 191 -3.92 0.97 -12.22
CA ALA A 191 -3.05 1.94 -12.89
C ALA A 191 -2.98 3.25 -12.08
N ASN A 192 -2.22 4.23 -12.54
CA ASN A 192 -2.23 5.56 -11.92
C ASN A 192 -3.43 6.39 -12.41
N LEU A 193 -4.64 6.05 -11.95
CA LEU A 193 -5.89 6.75 -12.30
C LEU A 193 -6.32 7.78 -11.24
N SER A 194 -6.12 7.46 -9.96
CA SER A 194 -6.53 8.29 -8.81
C SER A 194 -5.41 9.25 -8.34
N GLY A 195 -4.33 9.33 -9.13
CA GLY A 195 -3.15 10.12 -8.84
C GLY A 195 -2.18 9.45 -7.85
N CYS A 196 -1.02 10.09 -7.71
CA CYS A 196 -0.02 9.76 -6.72
C CYS A 196 0.63 11.07 -6.31
N SER A 197 0.28 11.58 -5.13
CA SER A 197 1.03 12.68 -4.53
C SER A 197 2.38 12.12 -4.10
N ALA A 198 3.48 12.68 -4.60
CA ALA A 198 4.81 12.08 -4.49
C ALA A 198 5.31 11.95 -3.03
N GLY A 199 4.88 10.91 -2.33
CA GLY A 199 5.65 10.28 -1.28
C GLY A 199 6.68 9.37 -1.94
N THR A 200 7.95 9.53 -1.59
CA THR A 200 9.04 8.59 -1.95
C THR A 200 9.31 7.61 -0.81
N GLN A 201 8.36 7.49 0.11
CA GLN A 201 8.53 6.69 1.32
C GLN A 201 8.08 5.25 1.05
N PRO A 202 8.81 4.25 1.57
CA PRO A 202 8.47 2.85 1.36
C PRO A 202 7.09 2.46 1.90
N VAL A 203 6.38 1.62 1.15
CA VAL A 203 5.14 0.94 1.59
C VAL A 203 5.17 -0.48 1.03
N ALA A 204 4.85 -1.49 1.84
CA ALA A 204 4.79 -2.86 1.31
C ALA A 204 3.76 -2.95 0.17
N TYR A 205 4.17 -3.45 -0.99
CA TYR A 205 3.34 -3.44 -2.19
C TYR A 205 3.12 -4.84 -2.76
N TYR A 206 1.86 -5.19 -2.94
CA TYR A 206 1.42 -6.29 -3.78
C TYR A 206 0.77 -5.72 -5.04
N GLY A 207 1.22 -6.19 -6.21
CA GLY A 207 0.57 -5.91 -7.49
C GLY A 207 0.32 -7.20 -8.26
N GLN A 208 -0.86 -7.34 -8.86
CA GLN A 208 -1.14 -8.36 -9.86
C GLN A 208 -1.72 -7.75 -11.13
N HIS A 209 -1.47 -8.36 -12.29
CA HIS A 209 -1.98 -7.83 -13.56
C HIS A 209 -2.04 -8.90 -14.66
N GLY A 210 -3.11 -8.87 -15.46
CA GLY A 210 -3.29 -9.79 -16.58
C GLY A 210 -2.46 -9.37 -17.79
N VAL A 211 -1.73 -10.30 -18.41
CA VAL A 211 -0.91 -10.04 -19.60
C VAL A 211 -1.74 -9.74 -20.86
N SER A 212 -3.03 -10.09 -20.84
CA SER A 212 -3.98 -9.81 -21.93
C SER A 212 -5.06 -8.79 -21.54
N ASP A 213 -4.80 -7.99 -20.51
CA ASP A 213 -5.68 -6.90 -20.09
C ASP A 213 -5.80 -5.84 -21.19
N THR A 214 -7.00 -5.69 -21.76
CA THR A 214 -7.32 -4.71 -22.80
C THR A 214 -7.98 -3.44 -22.26
N VAL A 215 -8.28 -3.39 -20.97
CA VAL A 215 -8.90 -2.23 -20.30
C VAL A 215 -7.80 -1.32 -19.75
N LEU A 216 -6.92 -1.89 -18.94
CA LEU A 216 -5.71 -1.26 -18.43
C LEU A 216 -4.53 -2.13 -18.86
N PRO A 217 -3.90 -1.86 -20.03
CA PRO A 217 -2.78 -2.66 -20.49
C PRO A 217 -1.70 -2.82 -19.43
N ILE A 218 -1.08 -4.00 -19.33
CA ILE A 218 -0.15 -4.38 -18.26
C ILE A 218 0.99 -3.37 -18.05
N ASP A 219 1.40 -2.63 -19.09
CA ASP A 219 2.37 -1.55 -18.98
C ASP A 219 1.99 -0.47 -17.96
N LEU A 220 0.69 -0.21 -17.76
CA LEU A 220 0.21 0.71 -16.73
C LEU A 220 0.39 0.13 -15.32
N GLY A 221 0.17 -1.18 -15.15
CA GLY A 221 0.46 -1.89 -13.90
C GLY A 221 1.96 -1.94 -13.60
N ARG A 222 2.79 -2.17 -14.61
CA ARG A 222 4.26 -2.13 -14.50
C ARG A 222 4.74 -0.77 -14.02
N GLN A 223 4.16 0.32 -14.52
CA GLN A 223 4.51 1.69 -14.09
C GLN A 223 4.28 1.90 -12.59
N ILE A 224 3.13 1.50 -12.05
CA ILE A 224 2.84 1.68 -10.63
C ILE A 224 3.65 0.72 -9.75
N ARG A 225 3.96 -0.50 -10.22
CA ARG A 225 4.92 -1.40 -9.57
C ARG A 225 6.30 -0.75 -9.46
N ASP A 226 6.78 -0.15 -10.55
CA ASP A 226 8.12 0.44 -10.61
C ASP A 226 8.28 1.64 -9.66
N THR A 227 7.19 2.34 -9.34
CA THR A 227 7.15 3.31 -8.24
C THR A 227 7.61 2.66 -6.93
N PHE A 228 7.03 1.52 -6.52
CA PHE A 228 7.40 0.87 -5.26
C PHE A 228 8.74 0.12 -5.32
N VAL A 229 9.13 -0.41 -6.48
CA VAL A 229 10.50 -0.96 -6.64
C VAL A 229 11.53 0.12 -6.30
N LYS A 230 11.31 1.35 -6.81
CA LYS A 230 12.16 2.49 -6.52
C LYS A 230 12.03 2.95 -5.06
N ASP A 231 10.82 3.24 -4.61
CA ASP A 231 10.58 3.88 -3.30
C ASP A 231 10.89 2.93 -2.14
N ASN A 232 10.70 1.62 -2.32
CA ASN A 232 11.07 0.61 -1.33
C ASN A 232 12.56 0.23 -1.40
N LEU A 233 13.37 0.87 -2.27
CA LEU A 233 14.80 0.62 -2.44
C LEU A 233 15.13 -0.82 -2.88
N CYS A 234 14.25 -1.45 -3.64
CA CYS A 234 14.46 -2.80 -4.14
C CYS A 234 15.57 -2.84 -5.21
N THR A 235 16.22 -4.00 -5.33
CA THR A 235 17.11 -4.28 -6.47
C THR A 235 16.28 -4.34 -7.75
N SER A 236 16.71 -3.61 -8.78
CA SER A 236 16.09 -3.67 -10.10
C SER A 236 16.18 -5.10 -10.66
N GLN A 237 15.05 -5.60 -11.15
CA GLN A 237 14.89 -6.93 -11.72
C GLN A 237 13.99 -6.86 -12.95
N THR A 238 14.01 -7.91 -13.76
CA THR A 238 13.08 -8.11 -14.88
C THR A 238 12.14 -9.26 -14.53
N PRO A 239 10.97 -8.98 -13.90
CA PRO A 239 9.97 -10.00 -13.64
C PRO A 239 9.60 -10.74 -14.92
N GLN A 240 9.53 -12.07 -14.83
CA GLN A 240 8.97 -12.88 -15.91
C GLN A 240 7.45 -12.77 -15.88
N GLU A 241 6.84 -12.94 -17.06
CA GLU A 241 5.40 -12.95 -17.22
C GLU A 241 4.98 -14.20 -17.99
N PRO A 242 3.81 -14.78 -17.68
CA PRO A 242 3.34 -15.96 -18.38
C PRO A 242 3.03 -15.64 -19.84
N ALA A 243 3.20 -16.62 -20.72
CA ALA A 243 2.78 -16.50 -22.11
C ALA A 243 1.25 -16.50 -22.20
N VAL A 244 0.71 -15.77 -23.18
CA VAL A 244 -0.73 -15.79 -23.50
C VAL A 244 -1.15 -17.21 -23.87
N GLY A 245 -2.19 -17.73 -23.23
CA GLY A 245 -2.71 -19.09 -23.40
C GLY A 245 -1.98 -20.18 -22.59
N SER A 246 -1.04 -19.81 -21.70
CA SER A 246 -0.40 -20.76 -20.78
C SER A 246 -1.32 -21.24 -19.64
N GLY A 247 -2.33 -20.45 -19.28
CA GLY A 247 -3.21 -20.70 -18.15
C GLY A 247 -2.52 -20.66 -16.79
N THR A 248 -1.43 -19.89 -16.66
CA THR A 248 -0.62 -19.83 -15.44
C THR A 248 -0.38 -18.39 -14.97
N HIS A 249 0.06 -18.24 -13.72
CA HIS A 249 0.63 -17.00 -13.20
C HIS A 249 2.12 -17.15 -12.85
N ILE A 250 2.83 -16.03 -12.79
CA ILE A 250 4.21 -15.94 -12.33
C ILE A 250 4.30 -14.87 -11.26
N LYS A 251 4.67 -15.29 -10.05
CA LYS A 251 4.99 -14.41 -8.92
C LYS A 251 6.48 -14.07 -8.93
N THR A 252 6.79 -12.78 -8.84
CA THR A 252 8.13 -12.25 -8.61
C THR A 252 8.14 -11.50 -7.28
N GLU A 253 8.99 -11.96 -6.36
CA GLU A 253 9.30 -11.24 -5.13
C GLU A 253 10.59 -10.45 -5.33
N TYR A 254 10.51 -9.13 -5.24
CA TYR A 254 11.68 -8.30 -5.41
C TYR A 254 12.64 -8.46 -4.21
N SER A 255 13.92 -8.55 -4.52
CA SER A 255 15.01 -8.71 -3.57
C SER A 255 15.66 -7.37 -3.25
N GLY A 256 16.36 -7.30 -2.13
CA GLY A 256 17.12 -6.12 -1.72
C GLY A 256 16.26 -4.91 -1.33
N CYS A 257 14.94 -5.06 -1.20
CA CYS A 257 14.08 -4.01 -0.69
C CYS A 257 14.46 -3.63 0.75
N SER A 258 14.18 -2.38 1.12
CA SER A 258 14.30 -1.89 2.49
C SER A 258 13.51 -2.76 3.47
N GLY A 259 14.06 -2.94 4.68
CA GLY A 259 13.49 -3.84 5.68
C GLY A 259 12.03 -3.52 5.98
N GLY A 260 11.16 -4.53 5.83
CA GLY A 260 9.72 -4.39 6.07
C GLY A 260 8.90 -3.90 4.87
N HIS A 261 9.49 -3.59 3.72
CA HIS A 261 8.74 -3.06 2.55
C HIS A 261 8.91 -3.96 1.32
N PRO A 262 8.44 -5.22 1.38
CA PRO A 262 8.51 -6.12 0.22
C PRO A 262 7.70 -5.57 -0.95
N VAL A 263 8.11 -5.94 -2.17
CA VAL A 263 7.36 -5.71 -3.41
C VAL A 263 7.12 -7.05 -4.06
N TRP A 264 5.84 -7.45 -4.17
CA TRP A 264 5.39 -8.63 -4.90
C TRP A 264 4.72 -8.20 -6.20
N TRP A 265 5.10 -8.82 -7.31
CA TRP A 265 4.49 -8.62 -8.62
C TRP A 265 4.04 -9.97 -9.19
N ILE A 266 2.75 -10.11 -9.49
CA ILE A 266 2.16 -11.34 -10.01
C ILE A 266 1.51 -11.07 -11.36
N ALA A 267 2.19 -11.45 -12.44
CA ALA A 267 1.61 -11.42 -13.77
C ALA A 267 0.86 -12.73 -14.03
N PHE A 268 -0.32 -12.67 -14.64
CA PHE A 268 -1.12 -13.85 -14.93
C PHE A 268 -1.62 -13.88 -16.37
N ASP A 269 -1.77 -15.09 -16.91
CA ASP A 269 -2.38 -15.31 -18.21
C ASP A 269 -3.89 -15.12 -18.12
N GLY A 270 -4.32 -13.87 -18.30
CA GLY A 270 -5.74 -13.53 -18.21
C GLY A 270 -6.02 -12.08 -18.59
N PRO A 271 -7.32 -11.74 -18.63
CA PRO A 271 -7.81 -10.41 -19.02
C PRO A 271 -7.82 -9.46 -17.81
N HIS A 272 -8.60 -8.38 -17.91
CA HIS A 272 -8.88 -7.46 -16.80
C HIS A 272 -9.81 -8.12 -15.75
N GLU A 273 -9.24 -8.76 -14.74
CA GLU A 273 -10.03 -9.42 -13.68
C GLU A 273 -9.39 -9.33 -12.29
N PRO A 274 -10.21 -9.44 -11.20
CA PRO A 274 -9.70 -9.39 -9.83
C PRO A 274 -9.26 -10.75 -9.30
N LEU A 275 -9.95 -11.83 -9.68
CA LEU A 275 -9.83 -13.16 -9.07
C LEU A 275 -9.36 -14.15 -10.13
N ALA A 276 -8.08 -14.07 -10.48
CA ALA A 276 -7.47 -14.91 -11.50
C ALA A 276 -7.34 -16.36 -11.00
N THR A 277 -7.54 -17.31 -11.92
CA THR A 277 -7.53 -18.75 -11.66
C THR A 277 -6.68 -19.44 -12.71
N ASP A 278 -5.72 -20.25 -12.27
CA ASP A 278 -4.89 -21.03 -13.19
C ASP A 278 -5.72 -22.15 -13.86
N ALA A 279 -5.31 -22.55 -15.06
CA ALA A 279 -5.93 -23.63 -15.80
C ALA A 279 -5.92 -24.93 -14.99
N GLY A 280 -7.12 -25.51 -14.80
CA GLY A 280 -7.31 -26.73 -14.02
C GLY A 280 -7.48 -26.52 -12.52
N ALA A 281 -7.32 -25.30 -12.01
CA ALA A 281 -7.64 -24.96 -10.62
C ALA A 281 -9.16 -24.78 -10.44
N SER A 282 -9.66 -25.12 -9.25
CA SER A 282 -11.08 -24.99 -8.90
C SER A 282 -11.43 -23.66 -8.21
N SER A 283 -10.42 -22.86 -7.86
CA SER A 283 -10.56 -21.63 -7.09
C SER A 283 -9.47 -20.63 -7.47
N PRO A 284 -9.73 -19.31 -7.35
CA PRO A 284 -8.75 -18.28 -7.63
C PRO A 284 -7.62 -18.31 -6.60
N TRP A 285 -6.39 -18.00 -7.04
CA TRP A 285 -5.21 -17.92 -6.17
C TRP A 285 -5.04 -16.52 -5.55
N THR A 286 -5.68 -15.49 -6.12
CA THR A 286 -5.55 -14.10 -5.66
C THR A 286 -5.82 -13.93 -4.16
N PRO A 287 -6.91 -14.48 -3.58
CA PRO A 287 -7.20 -14.27 -2.17
C PRO A 287 -6.10 -14.79 -1.24
N ASP A 288 -5.58 -15.99 -1.53
CA ASP A 288 -4.53 -16.62 -0.74
C ASP A 288 -3.21 -15.83 -0.84
N GLN A 289 -2.86 -15.34 -2.03
CA GLN A 289 -1.65 -14.51 -2.23
C GLN A 289 -1.72 -13.16 -1.50
N ILE A 290 -2.88 -12.49 -1.52
CA ILE A 290 -3.08 -11.24 -0.79
C ILE A 290 -3.04 -11.50 0.73
N TRP A 291 -3.68 -12.56 1.20
CA TRP A 291 -3.69 -12.88 2.63
C TRP A 291 -2.30 -13.28 3.13
N GLU A 292 -1.55 -14.08 2.36
CA GLU A 292 -0.15 -14.40 2.63
C GLU A 292 0.69 -13.12 2.73
N PHE A 293 0.50 -12.20 1.77
CA PHE A 293 1.20 -10.92 1.75
C PHE A 293 0.89 -10.05 2.98
N PHE A 294 -0.36 -9.95 3.42
CA PHE A 294 -0.71 -9.17 4.62
C PHE A 294 -0.31 -9.85 5.93
N SER A 295 -0.29 -11.19 5.96
CA SER A 295 0.01 -11.96 7.18
C SER A 295 1.51 -12.03 7.51
N GLN A 296 2.39 -11.67 6.57
CA GLN A 296 3.84 -11.66 6.82
C GLN A 296 4.29 -10.59 7.84
N PHE A 297 3.39 -9.69 8.24
CA PHE A 297 3.66 -8.58 9.16
C PHE A 297 3.11 -8.82 10.57
N ASP A 298 2.82 -10.08 10.92
CA ASP A 298 2.22 -10.43 12.20
C ASP A 298 3.15 -10.45 13.41
#